data_AF-A0A811QX72-F1
#
_entry.id   AF-A0A811QX72-F1
#
_cell.length_a   1.000
_cell.length_b   1.000
_cell.length_c   1.000
_cell.angle_alpha   90.00
_cell.angle_beta   90.00
_cell.angle_gamma   90.00
#
_symmetry.space_group_name_H-M   'P 1'
#
loop_
_entity.id
_entity.type
_entity.pdbx_description
1 polymer ?
#
loop_
_entity_poly.entity_id
_entity_poly.type
_entity_poly.pdbx_seq_one_letter_code
_entity_poly.pdbx_strand_id
1 'polypeptide(L)'
;MAALFPLLLAHLLLCAHGATASSTATPPPLPVLPVPSYAQLRWQLSEMALFLHFGPNTFTDSEWDTGRADPSVFAPSALDAGQWARVAAQGGFGRVVLTAKHHDGFCLWPSALTDYSVAASPWRGGAGDVVAELAAAARAEGIGMGLYLSPWDRHEPVYGDTIAYNEHYMGQMMKLLTRYGDVEEVWLDGAKGDAKKMDLYV
;
A
#
# COMPACT_ATOMS: atom_id res chain seq x y z
N MET A 1 53.84 -70.26 -6.30
CA MET A 1 53.00 -69.22 -5.66
C MET A 1 53.82 -67.97 -5.37
N ALA A 2 54.21 -67.18 -6.39
CA ALA A 2 55.03 -65.98 -6.16
C ALA A 2 54.73 -64.81 -7.13
N ALA A 3 53.70 -64.91 -7.96
CA ALA A 3 53.43 -63.91 -9.01
C ALA A 3 52.05 -63.23 -8.91
N LEU A 4 51.30 -63.45 -7.83
CA LEU A 4 49.94 -62.90 -7.65
C LEU A 4 49.83 -61.84 -6.55
N PHE A 5 50.87 -61.65 -5.74
CA PHE A 5 50.88 -60.66 -4.65
C PHE A 5 51.13 -59.20 -5.08
N PRO A 6 51.95 -58.87 -6.11
CA PRO A 6 52.24 -57.48 -6.43
C PRO A 6 51.13 -56.79 -7.25
N LEU A 7 50.24 -57.55 -7.89
CA LEU A 7 49.11 -57.03 -8.67
C LEU A 7 47.92 -56.57 -7.81
N LEU A 8 47.72 -57.20 -6.64
CA LEU A 8 46.64 -56.84 -5.71
C LEU A 8 46.94 -55.55 -4.94
N LEU A 9 48.21 -55.29 -4.60
CA LEU A 9 48.63 -54.07 -3.90
C LEU A 9 48.54 -52.83 -4.80
N ALA A 10 48.78 -52.99 -6.11
CA ALA A 10 48.63 -51.92 -7.09
C ALA A 10 47.16 -51.49 -7.31
N HIS A 11 46.20 -52.41 -7.17
CA HIS A 11 44.76 -52.07 -7.25
C HIS A 11 44.24 -51.38 -5.98
N LEU A 12 44.74 -51.75 -4.80
CA LEU A 12 44.34 -51.12 -3.53
C LEU A 12 44.91 -49.69 -3.36
N LEU A 13 46.06 -49.38 -3.96
CA LEU A 13 46.64 -48.03 -3.96
C LEU A 13 45.99 -47.08 -4.98
N LEU A 14 45.30 -47.61 -5.99
CA LEU A 14 44.62 -46.80 -7.01
C LEU A 14 43.25 -46.29 -6.53
N CYS A 15 42.63 -46.93 -5.54
CA CYS A 15 41.34 -46.51 -4.96
C CYS A 15 41.48 -45.45 -3.85
N ALA A 16 42.67 -45.19 -3.33
CA ALA A 16 42.90 -44.21 -2.26
C ALA A 16 43.14 -42.77 -2.75
N HIS A 17 43.24 -42.57 -4.07
CA HIS A 17 43.44 -41.24 -4.68
C HIS A 17 42.14 -40.67 -5.27
N GLY A 18 41.00 -40.99 -4.65
CA GLY A 18 39.79 -40.19 -4.80
C GLY A 18 40.08 -38.79 -4.25
N ALA A 19 40.74 -37.95 -5.06
CA ALA A 19 40.89 -36.54 -4.80
C ALA A 19 39.49 -36.01 -4.55
N THR A 20 39.19 -35.69 -3.29
CA THR A 20 38.08 -34.82 -2.96
C THR A 20 38.42 -33.50 -3.61
N ALA A 21 38.02 -33.34 -4.88
CA ALA A 21 38.03 -32.07 -5.55
C ALA A 21 37.15 -31.17 -4.68
N SER A 22 37.80 -30.34 -3.88
CA SER A 22 37.13 -29.25 -3.20
C SER A 22 36.66 -28.34 -4.33
N SER A 23 35.41 -28.53 -4.77
CA SER A 23 34.80 -27.61 -5.71
C SER A 23 34.66 -26.30 -4.95
N THR A 24 35.64 -25.42 -5.11
CA THR A 24 35.48 -24.01 -4.74
C THR A 24 34.39 -23.50 -5.65
N ALA A 25 33.15 -23.54 -5.19
CA ALA A 25 32.01 -23.03 -5.93
C ALA A 25 32.34 -21.59 -6.30
N THR A 26 32.36 -21.30 -7.60
CA THR A 26 32.54 -19.92 -8.05
C THR A 26 31.38 -19.12 -7.46
N PRO A 27 31.64 -18.06 -6.68
CA PRO A 27 30.56 -17.25 -6.14
C PRO A 27 29.76 -16.67 -7.30
N PRO A 28 28.43 -16.54 -7.15
CA PRO A 28 27.59 -15.97 -8.21
C PRO A 28 28.11 -14.57 -8.60
N PRO A 29 27.91 -14.15 -9.86
CA PRO A 29 28.31 -12.82 -10.29
C PRO A 29 27.60 -11.76 -9.45
N LEU A 30 28.28 -10.62 -9.25
CA LEU A 30 27.66 -9.47 -8.60
C LEU A 30 26.43 -9.01 -9.39
N PRO A 31 25.35 -8.58 -8.72
CA PRO A 31 24.15 -8.11 -9.40
C PRO A 31 24.43 -6.86 -10.25
N VAL A 32 23.77 -6.75 -11.39
CA VAL A 32 23.75 -5.53 -12.21
C VAL A 32 22.76 -4.54 -11.61
N LEU A 33 23.22 -3.34 -11.31
CA LEU A 33 22.41 -2.30 -10.69
C LEU A 33 21.54 -1.56 -11.73
N PRO A 34 20.35 -1.05 -11.34
CA PRO A 34 19.77 -1.09 -9.98
C PRO A 34 19.08 -2.43 -9.64
N VAL A 35 19.14 -2.82 -8.37
CA VAL A 35 18.34 -3.92 -7.80
C VAL A 35 17.16 -3.36 -7.01
N PRO A 36 15.99 -4.03 -6.98
CA PRO A 36 14.86 -3.56 -6.21
C PRO A 36 15.18 -3.58 -4.72
N SER A 37 14.71 -2.56 -4.00
CA SER A 37 14.61 -2.62 -2.54
C SER A 37 13.67 -3.73 -2.08
N TYR A 38 13.74 -4.09 -0.81
CA TYR A 38 12.81 -5.06 -0.22
C TYR A 38 11.34 -4.66 -0.42
N ALA A 39 11.01 -3.37 -0.25
CA ALA A 39 9.65 -2.86 -0.45
C ALA A 39 9.19 -3.00 -1.91
N GLN A 40 10.05 -2.65 -2.88
CA GLN A 40 9.75 -2.82 -4.31
C GLN A 40 9.57 -4.29 -4.69
N LEU A 41 10.41 -5.18 -4.14
CA LEU A 41 10.31 -6.62 -4.40
C LEU A 41 9.02 -7.19 -3.81
N ARG A 42 8.66 -6.81 -2.57
CA ARG A 42 7.37 -7.20 -1.96
C ARG A 42 6.18 -6.69 -2.75
N TRP A 43 6.22 -5.43 -3.16
CA TRP A 43 5.18 -4.84 -4.01
C TRP A 43 5.03 -5.62 -5.33
N GLN A 44 6.14 -5.92 -6.00
CA GLN A 44 6.14 -6.66 -7.26
C GLN A 44 5.60 -8.09 -7.10
N LEU A 45 5.99 -8.77 -6.02
CA LEU A 45 5.57 -10.14 -5.72
C LEU A 45 4.12 -10.25 -5.23
N SER A 46 3.49 -9.14 -4.85
CA SER A 46 2.06 -9.12 -4.52
C SER A 46 1.15 -9.18 -5.75
N GLU A 47 1.71 -8.99 -6.95
CA GLU A 47 1.09 -9.08 -8.29
C GLU A 47 -0.11 -8.15 -8.52
N MET A 48 -1.20 -8.34 -7.79
CA MET A 48 -2.47 -7.63 -7.94
C MET A 48 -2.87 -6.86 -6.68
N ALA A 49 -3.40 -5.66 -6.88
CA ALA A 49 -4.04 -4.85 -5.84
C ALA A 49 -5.43 -4.42 -6.28
N LEU A 50 -6.33 -4.24 -5.30
CA LEU A 50 -7.68 -3.75 -5.54
C LEU A 50 -7.79 -2.29 -5.09
N PHE A 51 -8.17 -1.40 -6.02
CA PHE A 51 -8.41 0.01 -5.71
C PHE A 51 -9.87 0.22 -5.32
N LEU A 52 -10.10 0.85 -4.17
CA LEU A 52 -11.43 1.16 -3.63
C LEU A 52 -11.65 2.67 -3.69
N HIS A 53 -12.37 3.12 -4.71
CA HIS A 53 -12.86 4.51 -4.78
C HIS A 53 -14.21 4.57 -4.07
N PHE A 54 -14.23 5.28 -2.95
CA PHE A 54 -15.42 5.44 -2.11
C PHE A 54 -15.38 6.80 -1.42
N GLY A 55 -16.53 7.46 -1.34
CA GLY A 55 -16.65 8.81 -0.77
C GLY A 55 -17.96 9.49 -1.16
N PRO A 56 -18.10 10.80 -0.93
CA PRO A 56 -19.30 11.56 -1.31
C PRO A 56 -19.67 11.37 -2.79
N ASN A 57 -18.66 11.30 -3.66
CA ASN A 57 -18.78 11.02 -5.09
C ASN A 57 -19.64 9.78 -5.42
N THR A 58 -19.58 8.74 -4.57
CA THR A 58 -20.42 7.54 -4.69
C THR A 58 -21.92 7.84 -4.53
N PHE A 59 -22.26 8.87 -3.77
CA PHE A 59 -23.63 9.29 -3.47
C PHE A 59 -24.11 10.45 -4.34
N THR A 60 -23.18 11.21 -4.93
CA THR A 60 -23.48 12.33 -5.83
C THR A 60 -23.40 11.95 -7.31
N ASP A 61 -23.09 10.69 -7.64
CA ASP A 61 -22.94 10.19 -9.03
C ASP A 61 -21.96 11.04 -9.85
N SER A 62 -20.81 11.35 -9.24
CA SER A 62 -19.81 12.25 -9.80
C SER A 62 -18.42 11.64 -9.73
N GLU A 63 -17.71 11.63 -10.85
CA GLU A 63 -16.29 11.23 -10.87
C GLU A 63 -15.44 12.23 -10.09
N TRP A 64 -15.65 13.54 -10.27
CA TRP A 64 -14.91 14.61 -9.60
C TRP A 64 -15.84 15.70 -9.04
N ASP A 65 -16.26 15.55 -7.78
CA ASP A 65 -17.05 16.57 -7.08
C ASP A 65 -16.25 17.86 -6.81
N THR A 66 -16.98 18.96 -6.73
CA THR A 66 -16.52 20.33 -6.52
C THR A 66 -15.89 20.61 -5.15
N GLY A 67 -15.98 19.66 -4.22
CA GLY A 67 -15.54 19.83 -2.82
C GLY A 67 -16.51 20.62 -1.96
N ARG A 68 -17.78 20.71 -2.40
CA ARG A 68 -18.85 21.48 -1.72
C ARG A 68 -20.08 20.63 -1.38
N ALA A 69 -20.03 19.32 -1.64
CA ALA A 69 -21.09 18.43 -1.25
C ALA A 69 -21.32 18.52 0.27
N ASP A 70 -22.57 18.52 0.70
CA ASP A 70 -22.86 18.52 2.15
C ASP A 70 -22.40 17.18 2.74
N PRO A 71 -21.62 17.14 3.84
CA PRO A 71 -21.20 15.89 4.48
C PRO A 71 -22.32 14.89 4.77
N SER A 72 -23.57 15.36 4.89
CA SER A 72 -24.74 14.51 5.07
C SER A 72 -25.06 13.58 3.89
N VAL A 73 -24.54 13.86 2.69
CA VAL A 73 -24.68 12.94 1.55
C VAL A 73 -23.92 11.64 1.76
N PHE A 74 -22.85 11.66 2.57
CA PHE A 74 -22.13 10.46 2.94
C PHE A 74 -22.91 9.66 3.99
N ALA A 75 -23.77 8.77 3.50
CA ALA A 75 -24.68 7.99 4.35
C ALA A 75 -24.84 6.54 3.85
N PRO A 76 -23.77 5.73 3.80
CA PRO A 76 -23.91 4.33 3.42
C PRO A 76 -24.80 3.58 4.42
N SER A 77 -25.80 2.88 3.90
CA SER A 77 -26.81 2.19 4.71
C SER A 77 -26.33 0.89 5.34
N ALA A 78 -25.37 0.20 4.69
CA ALA A 78 -24.90 -1.12 5.08
C ALA A 78 -23.41 -1.32 4.78
N LEU A 79 -22.57 -0.32 5.10
CA LEU A 79 -21.12 -0.44 4.93
C LEU A 79 -20.57 -1.61 5.76
N ASP A 80 -19.90 -2.54 5.09
CA ASP A 80 -19.13 -3.64 5.68
C ASP A 80 -17.75 -3.70 5.00
N ALA A 81 -16.75 -3.05 5.58
CA ALA A 81 -15.37 -3.11 5.07
C ALA A 81 -14.78 -4.53 5.16
N GLY A 82 -15.31 -5.37 6.06
CA GLY A 82 -15.01 -6.80 6.12
C GLY A 82 -15.45 -7.52 4.85
N GLN A 83 -16.59 -7.16 4.28
CA GLN A 83 -17.03 -7.72 3.01
C GLN A 83 -16.08 -7.33 1.86
N TRP A 84 -15.58 -6.09 1.85
CA TRP A 84 -14.59 -5.66 0.86
C TRP A 84 -13.29 -6.46 0.97
N ALA A 85 -12.75 -6.58 2.19
CA ALA A 85 -11.51 -7.32 2.43
C ALA A 85 -11.66 -8.81 2.09
N ARG A 86 -12.77 -9.45 2.49
CA ARG A 86 -13.06 -10.86 2.14
C ARG A 86 -13.09 -11.08 0.63
N VAL A 87 -13.76 -10.19 -0.11
CA VAL A 87 -13.82 -10.28 -1.57
C VAL A 87 -12.44 -10.08 -2.19
N ALA A 88 -11.64 -9.13 -1.68
CA ALA A 88 -10.27 -8.93 -2.13
C ALA A 88 -9.40 -10.17 -1.91
N ALA A 89 -9.42 -10.75 -0.71
CA ALA A 89 -8.67 -11.95 -0.39
C ALA A 89 -9.10 -13.16 -1.25
N GLN A 90 -10.40 -13.39 -1.39
CA GLN A 90 -10.95 -14.46 -2.24
C GLN A 90 -10.62 -14.24 -3.73
N GLY A 91 -10.48 -12.99 -4.16
CA GLY A 91 -10.05 -12.61 -5.50
C GLY A 91 -8.55 -12.74 -5.75
N GLY A 92 -7.75 -13.11 -4.74
CA GLY A 92 -6.30 -13.25 -4.86
C GLY A 92 -5.53 -11.93 -4.84
N PHE A 93 -6.15 -10.83 -4.41
CA PHE A 93 -5.48 -9.54 -4.29
C PHE A 93 -4.56 -9.53 -3.07
N GLY A 94 -3.28 -9.19 -3.27
CA GLY A 94 -2.31 -9.10 -2.18
C GLY A 94 -2.50 -7.87 -1.28
N ARG A 95 -3.19 -6.84 -1.78
CA ARG A 95 -3.48 -5.60 -1.03
C ARG A 95 -4.71 -4.86 -1.56
N VAL A 96 -5.27 -4.00 -0.71
CA VAL A 96 -6.29 -3.01 -1.08
C VAL A 96 -5.72 -1.60 -0.99
N VAL A 97 -6.16 -0.68 -1.86
CA VAL A 97 -5.80 0.75 -1.80
C VAL A 97 -7.08 1.57 -1.71
N LEU A 98 -7.29 2.27 -0.59
CA LEU A 98 -8.50 3.08 -0.36
C LEU A 98 -8.26 4.55 -0.66
N THR A 99 -9.19 5.22 -1.34
CA THR A 99 -9.26 6.68 -1.41
C THR A 99 -9.62 7.26 -0.04
N ALA A 100 -8.64 7.39 0.86
CA ALA A 100 -8.85 7.99 2.18
C ALA A 100 -9.36 9.43 2.06
N LYS A 101 -8.88 10.16 1.07
CA LYS A 101 -9.41 11.46 0.61
C LYS A 101 -9.25 11.55 -0.89
N HIS A 102 -10.32 11.84 -1.63
CA HIS A 102 -10.28 12.07 -3.06
C HIS A 102 -10.14 13.58 -3.38
N HIS A 103 -10.22 14.00 -4.65
CA HIS A 103 -10.02 15.40 -5.04
C HIS A 103 -11.01 16.38 -4.41
N ASP A 104 -12.21 15.91 -4.06
CA ASP A 104 -13.23 16.72 -3.41
C ASP A 104 -12.82 17.13 -1.98
N GLY A 105 -11.85 16.46 -1.37
CA GLY A 105 -11.29 16.82 -0.06
C GLY A 105 -11.95 16.14 1.14
N PHE A 106 -13.02 15.37 0.95
CA PHE A 106 -13.70 14.70 2.06
C PHE A 106 -12.86 13.57 2.64
N CYS A 107 -12.58 13.62 3.94
CA CYS A 107 -11.77 12.62 4.62
C CYS A 107 -12.62 11.46 5.15
N LEU A 108 -12.29 10.23 4.76
CA LEU A 108 -12.95 8.99 5.19
C LEU A 108 -12.61 8.54 6.64
N TRP A 109 -11.87 9.37 7.36
CA TRP A 109 -11.53 9.19 8.77
C TRP A 109 -11.86 10.47 9.55
N PRO A 110 -12.09 10.42 10.88
CA PRO A 110 -12.36 11.61 11.68
C PRO A 110 -11.08 12.45 11.84
N SER A 111 -10.78 13.26 10.82
CA SER A 111 -9.59 14.10 10.78
C SER A 111 -9.67 15.20 11.84
N ALA A 112 -8.55 15.50 12.48
CA ALA A 112 -8.44 16.63 13.41
C ALA A 112 -8.05 17.94 12.70
N LEU A 113 -7.81 17.90 11.39
CA LEU A 113 -7.27 19.02 10.60
C LEU A 113 -8.31 19.67 9.67
N THR A 114 -9.51 19.11 9.59
CA THR A 114 -10.63 19.64 8.80
C THR A 114 -11.94 19.11 9.38
N ASP A 115 -13.01 19.88 9.27
CA ASP A 115 -14.38 19.46 9.58
C ASP A 115 -15.02 18.70 8.40
N TYR A 116 -14.40 18.72 7.21
CA TYR A 116 -14.89 18.02 6.03
C TYR A 116 -14.47 16.55 6.01
N SER A 117 -15.11 15.78 6.88
CA SER A 117 -14.83 14.36 7.06
C SER A 117 -16.08 13.58 7.49
N VAL A 118 -15.93 12.26 7.63
CA VAL A 118 -16.97 11.37 8.19
C VAL A 118 -17.50 11.84 9.54
N ALA A 119 -16.73 12.62 10.31
CA ALA A 119 -17.18 13.17 11.59
C ALA A 119 -18.34 14.17 11.45
N ALA A 120 -18.48 14.82 10.29
CA ALA A 120 -19.58 15.73 9.97
C ALA A 120 -20.77 15.02 9.28
N SER A 121 -20.66 13.72 9.01
CA SER A 121 -21.70 12.93 8.35
C SER A 121 -22.63 12.22 9.34
N PRO A 122 -23.87 11.85 8.96
CA PRO A 122 -24.76 11.06 9.81
C PRO A 122 -24.32 9.60 9.92
N TRP A 123 -23.40 9.14 9.07
CA TRP A 123 -22.93 7.76 9.07
C TRP A 123 -22.31 7.41 10.43
N ARG A 124 -22.81 6.33 11.03
CA ARG A 124 -22.50 5.92 12.42
C ARG A 124 -22.62 7.05 13.45
N GLY A 125 -23.54 8.00 13.22
CA GLY A 125 -23.72 9.16 14.09
C GLY A 125 -22.50 10.08 14.17
N GLY A 126 -21.69 10.16 13.11
CA GLY A 126 -20.46 10.95 13.06
C GLY A 126 -19.27 10.30 13.77
N ALA A 127 -19.41 9.08 14.29
CA ALA A 127 -18.33 8.38 14.98
C ALA A 127 -17.63 7.32 14.10
N GLY A 128 -17.97 7.27 12.81
CA GLY A 128 -17.40 6.29 11.88
C GLY A 128 -15.98 6.60 11.46
N ASP A 129 -15.26 5.57 11.04
CA ASP A 129 -13.89 5.66 10.50
C ASP A 129 -13.70 4.53 9.48
N VAL A 130 -13.88 4.84 8.19
CA VAL A 130 -13.79 3.84 7.12
C VAL A 130 -12.36 3.30 7.00
N VAL A 131 -11.37 4.16 7.23
CA VAL A 131 -9.95 3.78 7.17
C VAL A 131 -9.64 2.77 8.27
N ALA A 132 -10.10 3.00 9.50
CA ALA A 132 -9.95 2.05 10.60
C ALA A 132 -10.66 0.71 10.33
N GLU A 133 -11.91 0.76 9.85
CA GLU A 133 -12.68 -0.45 9.54
C GLU A 133 -12.00 -1.30 8.46
N LEU A 134 -11.52 -0.67 7.38
CA LEU A 134 -10.83 -1.39 6.32
C LEU A 134 -9.44 -1.88 6.75
N ALA A 135 -8.67 -1.10 7.50
CA ALA A 135 -7.35 -1.54 7.98
C ALA A 135 -7.48 -2.76 8.92
N ALA A 136 -8.48 -2.78 9.80
CA ALA A 136 -8.77 -3.94 10.65
C ALA A 136 -9.20 -5.16 9.82
N ALA A 137 -10.07 -4.95 8.83
CA ALA A 137 -10.55 -6.01 7.94
C ALA A 137 -9.44 -6.60 7.07
N ALA A 138 -8.61 -5.77 6.44
CA ALA A 138 -7.46 -6.20 5.64
C ALA A 138 -6.49 -7.06 6.46
N ARG A 139 -6.20 -6.63 7.70
CA ARG A 139 -5.38 -7.42 8.64
C ARG A 139 -6.01 -8.77 8.98
N ALA A 140 -7.32 -8.81 9.21
CA ALA A 140 -8.02 -10.05 9.53
C ALA A 140 -8.00 -11.06 8.37
N GLU A 141 -8.03 -10.56 7.13
CA GLU A 141 -7.96 -11.39 5.91
C GLU A 141 -6.51 -11.65 5.43
N GLY A 142 -5.50 -11.08 6.10
CA GLY A 142 -4.09 -11.29 5.77
C GLY A 142 -3.63 -10.60 4.48
N ILE A 143 -4.31 -9.52 4.06
CA ILE A 143 -3.95 -8.72 2.88
C ILE A 143 -3.38 -7.36 3.29
N GLY A 144 -2.51 -6.80 2.44
CA GLY A 144 -1.88 -5.50 2.65
C GLY A 144 -2.88 -4.32 2.56
N MET A 145 -2.53 -3.21 3.21
CA MET A 145 -3.29 -1.96 3.18
C MET A 145 -2.48 -0.87 2.48
N GLY A 146 -3.09 -0.18 1.55
CA GLY A 146 -2.58 1.03 0.91
C GLY A 146 -3.58 2.17 1.03
N LEU A 147 -3.08 3.41 0.96
CA LEU A 147 -3.87 4.61 1.07
C LEU A 147 -3.60 5.54 -0.09
N TYR A 148 -4.66 5.99 -0.73
CA TYR A 148 -4.66 7.14 -1.61
C TYR A 148 -5.03 8.38 -0.78
N LEU A 149 -4.19 9.40 -0.87
CA LEU A 149 -4.45 10.72 -0.30
C LEU A 149 -4.26 11.72 -1.44
N SER A 150 -5.34 12.30 -1.95
CA SER A 150 -5.25 13.23 -3.07
C SER A 150 -4.36 14.44 -2.74
N PRO A 151 -3.29 14.69 -3.51
CA PRO A 151 -2.56 15.95 -3.48
C PRO A 151 -3.44 17.15 -3.78
N TRP A 152 -4.31 17.03 -4.78
CA TRP A 152 -5.26 18.08 -5.16
C TRP A 152 -6.45 18.06 -4.21
N ASP A 153 -6.75 19.20 -3.58
CA ASP A 153 -7.89 19.33 -2.68
C ASP A 153 -8.76 20.51 -3.13
N ARG A 154 -10.03 20.23 -3.41
CA ARG A 154 -11.02 21.21 -3.88
C ARG A 154 -11.82 21.83 -2.74
N HIS A 155 -11.66 21.34 -1.51
CA HIS A 155 -12.33 21.83 -0.31
C HIS A 155 -11.42 22.71 0.54
N GLU A 156 -10.19 22.27 0.79
CA GLU A 156 -9.28 22.91 1.75
C GLU A 156 -8.95 24.37 1.36
N PRO A 157 -9.34 25.37 2.17
CA PRO A 157 -9.17 26.79 1.81
C PRO A 157 -7.72 27.21 1.56
N VAL A 158 -6.76 26.59 2.24
CA VAL A 158 -5.34 26.91 2.06
C VAL A 158 -4.71 26.23 0.83
N TYR A 159 -5.47 25.44 0.07
CA TYR A 159 -4.95 24.83 -1.15
C TYR A 159 -4.46 25.88 -2.15
N GLY A 160 -3.21 25.70 -2.61
CA GLY A 160 -2.46 26.65 -3.44
C GLY A 160 -1.56 27.61 -2.66
N ASP A 161 -1.62 27.64 -1.33
CA ASP A 161 -0.54 28.14 -0.48
C ASP A 161 0.44 26.99 -0.21
N THR A 162 1.63 27.08 -0.80
CA THR A 162 2.64 26.01 -0.73
C THR A 162 2.97 25.62 0.71
N ILE A 163 3.17 26.57 1.62
CA ILE A 163 3.63 26.22 2.96
C ILE A 163 2.45 25.68 3.78
N ALA A 164 1.35 26.43 3.82
CA ALA A 164 0.21 26.08 4.66
C ALA A 164 -0.45 24.75 4.23
N TYR A 165 -0.59 24.50 2.92
CA TYR A 165 -1.18 23.25 2.46
C TYR A 165 -0.24 22.06 2.65
N ASN A 166 1.08 22.23 2.52
CA ASN A 166 2.01 21.13 2.82
C ASN A 166 2.00 20.77 4.31
N GLU A 167 1.89 21.74 5.21
CA GLU A 167 1.71 21.47 6.65
C GLU A 167 0.41 20.69 6.91
N HIS A 168 -0.70 21.10 6.28
CA HIS A 168 -1.97 20.39 6.35
C HIS A 168 -1.84 18.95 5.82
N TYR A 169 -1.31 18.80 4.60
CA TYR A 169 -1.18 17.52 3.91
C TYR A 169 -0.28 16.54 4.66
N MET A 170 0.89 17.00 5.11
CA MET A 170 1.82 16.18 5.90
C MET A 170 1.25 15.85 7.28
N GLY A 171 0.45 16.75 7.87
CA GLY A 171 -0.32 16.46 9.08
C GLY A 171 -1.31 15.31 8.87
N GLN A 172 -2.06 15.32 7.76
CA GLN A 172 -2.97 14.23 7.40
C GLN A 172 -2.20 12.92 7.17
N MET A 173 -1.13 12.97 6.38
CA MET A 173 -0.26 11.81 6.09
C MET A 173 0.29 11.19 7.38
N MET A 174 0.84 12.01 8.28
CA MET A 174 1.35 11.54 9.56
C MET A 174 0.28 10.80 10.36
N LYS A 175 -0.96 11.32 10.43
CA LYS A 175 -2.05 10.63 11.13
C LYS A 175 -2.43 9.31 10.48
N LEU A 176 -2.52 9.27 9.16
CA LEU A 176 -2.81 8.06 8.40
C LEU A 176 -1.75 6.97 8.62
N LEU A 177 -0.46 7.33 8.53
CA LEU A 177 0.66 6.39 8.63
C LEU A 177 1.02 5.97 10.06
N THR A 178 0.41 6.57 11.09
CA THR A 178 0.71 6.23 12.50
C THR A 178 -0.46 5.58 13.24
N ARG A 179 -1.71 5.75 12.78
CA ARG A 179 -2.90 5.26 13.50
C ARG A 179 -3.45 3.93 13.02
N TYR A 180 -3.26 3.58 11.74
CA TYR A 180 -3.96 2.44 11.11
C TYR A 180 -3.09 1.19 10.93
N GLY A 181 -1.89 1.18 11.52
CA GLY A 181 -0.92 0.08 11.40
C GLY A 181 -0.07 0.21 10.14
N ASP A 182 0.43 -0.93 9.65
CA ASP A 182 1.35 -0.95 8.51
C ASP A 182 0.61 -0.61 7.22
N VAL A 183 0.99 0.51 6.61
CA VAL A 183 0.56 0.95 5.28
C VAL A 183 1.68 0.59 4.29
N GLU A 184 1.39 -0.32 3.36
CA GLU A 184 2.36 -0.87 2.40
C GLU A 184 2.51 -0.01 1.13
N GLU A 185 1.52 0.82 0.83
CA GLU A 185 1.53 1.71 -0.33
C GLU A 185 0.86 3.05 -0.01
N VAL A 186 1.51 4.15 -0.40
CA VAL A 186 0.90 5.48 -0.43
C VAL A 186 0.77 5.88 -1.90
N TRP A 187 -0.45 6.10 -2.34
CA TRP A 187 -0.75 6.49 -3.72
C TRP A 187 -1.00 8.00 -3.80
N LEU A 188 -0.19 8.68 -4.61
CA LEU A 188 -0.14 10.14 -4.72
C LEU A 188 -0.53 10.57 -6.14
N ASP A 189 -1.72 11.16 -6.28
CA ASP A 189 -2.25 11.56 -7.59
C ASP A 189 -1.49 12.73 -8.24
N GLY A 190 -1.30 12.64 -9.55
CA GLY A 190 -0.79 13.73 -10.37
C GLY A 190 -1.88 14.60 -11.01
N ALA A 191 -3.14 14.19 -10.97
CA ALA A 191 -4.26 14.93 -11.53
C ALA A 191 -4.54 16.21 -10.71
N LYS A 192 -4.72 17.33 -11.41
CA LYS A 192 -4.97 18.64 -10.76
C LYS A 192 -5.89 19.59 -11.53
N GLY A 193 -6.51 19.17 -12.64
CA GLY A 193 -7.37 20.05 -13.45
C GLY A 193 -6.76 21.45 -13.73
N ASP A 194 -7.58 22.50 -13.58
CA ASP A 194 -7.17 23.91 -13.69
C ASP A 194 -6.69 24.52 -12.35
N ALA A 195 -6.26 23.69 -11.40
CA ALA A 195 -5.88 24.12 -10.07
C ALA A 195 -4.68 25.07 -10.04
N LYS A 196 -4.57 25.85 -8.96
CA LYS A 196 -3.40 26.69 -8.67
C LYS A 196 -2.12 25.85 -8.70
N LYS A 197 -1.04 26.41 -9.23
CA LYS A 197 0.28 25.77 -9.17
C LYS A 197 0.81 25.83 -7.75
N MET A 198 1.27 24.69 -7.26
CA MET A 198 1.89 24.54 -5.95
C MET A 198 2.78 23.30 -5.98
N ASP A 199 3.88 23.34 -5.25
CA ASP A 199 4.76 22.20 -5.05
C ASP A 199 4.29 21.41 -3.82
N LEU A 200 4.10 20.10 -3.96
CA LEU A 200 3.82 19.21 -2.84
C LEU A 200 5.14 18.65 -2.31
N TYR A 201 5.31 18.66 -0.99
CA TYR A 201 6.41 18.02 -0.29
C TYR A 201 6.04 16.56 -0.06
N VAL A 202 6.63 15.66 -0.85
CA VAL A 202 6.45 14.20 -0.80
C VAL A 202 7.80 13.49 -0.83
#